data_AF-A0A132BAD3-F1
#
_entry.id   AF-A0A132BAD3-F1
#
_cell.length_a   1.000
_cell.length_b   1.000
_cell.length_c   1.000
_cell.angle_alpha   90.00
_cell.angle_beta   90.00
_cell.angle_gamma   90.00
#
_symmetry.space_group_name_H-M   'P 1'
#
loop_
_entity.id
_entity.type
_entity.pdbx_description
1 polymer ?
#
loop_
_entity_poly.entity_id
_entity_poly.type
_entity_poly.pdbx_seq_one_letter_code
_entity_poly.pdbx_strand_id
1 'polypeptide(L)'
;MSSSMAQDFNESAISPRLDGLVSVAQSNNTNNQSAFPWERLPYELRGQIFKELNSERSGNNGSPYFKWQGSMPALIVALRTSQLSYSHVLEWFEKTNSFIVMDSSSSHDLGDLTTREVGLIKEVFVDIRYGFLFVVKALKHHL
;
A
#
# COMPACT_ATOMS: atom_id res chain seq x y z
N MET A 1 52.69 23.46 14.43
CA MET A 1 52.86 23.34 15.89
C MET A 1 51.74 24.12 16.57
N SER A 2 50.66 23.45 16.97
CA SER A 2 49.59 23.90 17.88
C SER A 2 48.93 22.62 18.42
N SER A 3 49.37 22.07 19.56
CA SER A 3 48.78 22.21 20.91
C SER A 3 47.24 22.19 20.89
N SER A 4 46.59 21.05 21.17
CA SER A 4 46.35 20.40 22.48
C SER A 4 45.26 21.10 23.31
N MET A 5 44.11 20.44 23.47
CA MET A 5 43.39 20.37 24.75
C MET A 5 42.30 19.29 24.67
N ALA A 6 42.61 18.13 25.23
CA ALA A 6 41.63 17.12 25.62
C ALA A 6 40.90 17.61 26.88
N GLN A 7 39.60 17.37 26.95
CA GLN A 7 38.84 17.44 28.20
C GLN A 7 38.09 16.13 28.38
N ASP A 8 38.68 15.26 29.19
CA ASP A 8 38.04 14.16 29.89
C ASP A 8 36.98 14.73 30.84
N PHE A 9 35.75 14.23 30.73
CA PHE A 9 34.70 14.43 31.74
C PHE A 9 34.13 13.08 32.17
N ASN A 10 34.79 12.58 33.21
CA ASN A 10 34.26 12.07 34.46
C ASN A 10 33.01 11.18 34.45
N GLU A 11 33.29 9.92 34.74
CA GLU A 11 32.45 8.87 35.30
C GLU A 11 31.55 9.37 36.46
N SER A 12 30.27 9.04 36.41
CA SER A 12 29.42 9.02 37.61
C SER A 12 28.42 7.88 37.48
N ALA A 13 28.83 6.76 38.08
CA ALA A 13 28.00 5.61 38.34
C ALA A 13 26.81 6.02 39.22
N ILE A 14 25.61 5.92 38.66
CA ILE A 14 24.36 5.93 39.41
C ILE A 14 23.54 4.77 38.87
N SER A 15 23.60 3.63 39.58
CA SER A 15 22.64 2.53 39.42
C SER A 15 21.46 2.79 40.36
N PRO A 16 20.22 2.85 39.84
CA PRO A 16 19.04 2.60 40.64
C PRO A 16 18.34 1.31 40.18
N ARG A 17 18.38 0.33 41.09
CA ARG A 17 17.20 -0.32 41.69
C ARG A 17 16.21 -1.02 40.74
N LEU A 18 16.37 -2.36 40.67
CA LEU A 18 15.34 -3.33 40.30
C LEU A 18 14.28 -3.40 41.42
N ASP A 19 13.29 -2.52 41.38
CA ASP A 19 12.05 -2.70 42.13
C ASP A 19 10.91 -2.96 41.13
N GLY A 20 10.22 -4.07 41.37
CA GLY A 20 9.22 -4.64 40.47
C GLY A 20 8.11 -3.65 40.10
N LEU A 21 7.96 -3.44 38.79
CA LEU A 21 6.69 -3.07 38.20
C LEU A 21 6.30 -4.20 37.27
N VAL A 22 5.31 -4.97 37.73
CA VAL A 22 4.38 -5.70 36.88
C VAL A 22 3.86 -4.69 35.87
N SER A 23 4.45 -4.69 34.67
CA SER A 23 3.91 -3.96 33.53
C SER A 23 2.67 -4.74 33.12
N VAL A 24 1.56 -4.36 33.77
CA VAL A 24 0.19 -4.54 33.31
C VAL A 24 0.22 -4.59 31.80
N ALA A 25 -0.20 -5.72 31.23
CA ALA A 25 -0.41 -5.86 29.80
C ALA A 25 -1.07 -4.56 29.32
N GLN A 26 -0.32 -3.76 28.56
CA GLN A 26 -0.85 -2.62 27.85
C GLN A 26 -1.86 -3.22 26.88
N SER A 27 -3.09 -3.33 27.37
CA SER A 27 -4.28 -3.37 26.54
C SER A 27 -4.21 -2.07 25.79
N ASN A 28 -3.57 -2.14 24.62
CA ASN A 28 -3.56 -1.11 23.61
C ASN A 28 -5.02 -0.95 23.20
N ASN A 29 -5.75 -0.20 24.01
CA ASN A 29 -7.07 0.31 23.74
C ASN A 29 -6.85 1.46 22.73
N THR A 30 -6.24 1.12 21.59
CA THR A 30 -6.25 1.95 20.40
C THR A 30 -7.69 1.99 19.97
N ASN A 31 -8.37 3.06 20.38
CA ASN A 31 -9.60 3.58 19.81
C ASN A 31 -10.29 2.59 18.88
N ASN A 32 -11.25 1.84 19.43
CA ASN A 32 -12.24 1.03 18.70
C ASN A 32 -13.14 1.90 17.80
N GLN A 33 -12.56 2.81 17.01
CA GLN A 33 -13.23 3.45 15.91
C GLN A 33 -13.34 2.42 14.79
N SER A 34 -14.41 1.63 14.85
CA SER A 34 -15.08 1.04 13.69
C SER A 34 -14.18 0.39 12.63
N ALA A 35 -13.12 -0.32 13.02
CA ALA A 35 -12.47 -1.25 12.10
C ALA A 35 -13.51 -2.33 11.79
N PHE A 36 -13.87 -2.50 10.51
CA PHE A 36 -14.85 -3.51 10.12
C PHE A 36 -14.42 -4.88 10.69
N PRO A 37 -15.34 -5.73 11.18
CA PRO A 37 -14.96 -6.98 11.84
C PRO A 37 -14.01 -7.87 11.02
N TRP A 38 -14.13 -7.84 9.69
CA TRP A 38 -13.28 -8.60 8.78
C TRP A 38 -11.82 -8.09 8.69
N GLU A 39 -11.53 -6.86 9.09
CA GLU A 39 -10.15 -6.32 9.12
C GLU A 39 -9.30 -6.93 10.22
N ARG A 40 -9.96 -7.44 11.26
CA ARG A 40 -9.33 -8.16 12.37
C ARG A 40 -8.94 -9.58 12.00
N LEU A 41 -9.36 -10.06 10.83
CA LEU A 41 -8.99 -11.37 10.36
C LEU A 41 -7.48 -11.42 10.07
N PRO A 42 -6.83 -12.56 10.37
CA PRO A 42 -5.48 -12.86 9.91
C PRO A 42 -5.29 -12.53 8.43
N TYR A 43 -4.07 -12.12 8.08
CA TYR A 43 -3.72 -11.71 6.72
C TYR A 43 -4.08 -12.80 5.70
N GLU A 44 -3.88 -14.07 6.05
CA GLU A 44 -4.16 -15.23 5.22
C GLU A 44 -5.66 -15.34 4.87
N LEU A 45 -6.53 -15.12 5.85
CA LEU A 45 -7.98 -15.18 5.64
C LEU A 45 -8.48 -13.99 4.81
N ARG A 46 -7.92 -12.80 5.01
CA ARG A 46 -8.22 -11.64 4.14
C ARG A 46 -7.76 -11.91 2.70
N GLY A 47 -6.62 -12.56 2.53
CA GLY A 47 -6.10 -12.96 1.23
C GLY A 47 -7.00 -13.97 0.52
N GLN A 48 -7.58 -14.92 1.25
CA GLN A 48 -8.58 -15.84 0.72
C GLN A 48 -9.84 -15.12 0.27
N ILE A 49 -10.35 -14.16 1.06
CA ILE A 49 -11.51 -13.35 0.70
C ILE A 49 -11.23 -12.58 -0.61
N PHE A 50 -10.09 -11.91 -0.72
CA PHE A 50 -9.73 -11.16 -1.92
C PHE A 50 -9.53 -12.07 -3.13
N LYS A 51 -8.93 -13.24 -2.94
CA LYS A 51 -8.78 -14.26 -3.99
C LYS A 51 -10.15 -14.73 -4.51
N GLU A 52 -11.08 -15.03 -3.60
CA GLU A 52 -12.42 -15.49 -3.96
C GLU A 52 -13.19 -14.41 -4.72
N LEU A 53 -13.24 -13.19 -4.17
CA LEU A 53 -13.85 -12.03 -4.83
C LEU A 53 -13.33 -11.86 -6.25
N ASN A 54 -12.01 -11.89 -6.42
CA ASN A 54 -11.40 -11.73 -7.73
C ASN A 54 -11.75 -12.88 -8.69
N SER A 55 -11.91 -14.10 -8.18
CA SER A 55 -12.21 -15.30 -8.97
C SER A 55 -13.67 -15.35 -9.42
N GLU A 56 -14.62 -15.02 -8.53
CA GLU A 56 -16.05 -14.97 -8.83
C GLU A 56 -16.35 -14.03 -10.01
N ARG A 57 -15.69 -12.88 -10.05
CA ARG A 57 -15.94 -11.89 -11.11
C ARG A 57 -15.26 -12.26 -12.42
N SER A 58 -14.08 -12.88 -12.35
CA SER A 58 -13.35 -13.31 -13.54
C SER A 58 -14.08 -14.44 -14.29
N GLY A 59 -14.86 -15.27 -13.60
CA GLY A 59 -15.68 -16.32 -14.22
C GLY A 59 -16.92 -15.80 -14.96
N ASN A 60 -17.40 -14.60 -14.62
CA ASN A 60 -18.66 -14.04 -15.12
C ASN A 60 -18.47 -13.02 -16.27
N ASN A 61 -17.39 -13.13 -17.05
CA ASN A 61 -16.95 -12.12 -18.04
C ASN A 61 -16.71 -10.72 -17.45
N GLY A 62 -16.65 -10.60 -16.12
CA GLY A 62 -16.38 -9.36 -15.44
C GLY A 62 -14.89 -9.10 -15.32
N SER A 63 -14.53 -7.82 -15.21
CA SER A 63 -13.17 -7.45 -14.87
C SER A 63 -12.82 -7.82 -13.43
N PRO A 64 -11.58 -8.26 -13.17
CA PRO A 64 -11.12 -8.52 -11.80
C PRO A 64 -11.36 -7.28 -10.91
N TYR A 65 -11.81 -7.47 -9.66
CA TYR A 65 -12.17 -6.35 -8.77
C TYR A 65 -11.01 -5.39 -8.47
N PHE A 66 -9.78 -5.84 -8.66
CA PHE A 66 -8.58 -5.05 -8.45
C PHE A 66 -8.00 -4.50 -9.76
N LYS A 67 -8.57 -4.79 -10.93
CA LYS A 67 -8.04 -4.35 -12.23
C LYS A 67 -8.49 -2.92 -12.53
N TRP A 68 -7.53 -2.04 -12.78
CA TRP A 68 -7.79 -0.69 -13.28
C TRP A 68 -8.25 -0.74 -14.74
N GLN A 69 -9.32 -0.01 -15.05
CA GLN A 69 -9.95 0.01 -16.37
C GLN A 69 -10.40 1.43 -16.72
N GLY A 70 -9.47 2.37 -16.70
CA GLY A 70 -9.77 3.79 -16.91
C GLY A 70 -10.15 4.53 -15.64
N SER A 71 -10.65 3.87 -14.59
CA SER A 71 -10.86 4.48 -13.28
C SER A 71 -10.43 3.55 -12.15
N MET A 72 -10.26 4.11 -10.94
CA MET A 72 -9.95 3.31 -9.76
C MET A 72 -11.12 2.36 -9.44
N PRO A 73 -10.88 1.05 -9.22
CA PRO A 73 -11.93 0.15 -8.80
C PRO A 73 -12.57 0.61 -7.48
N ALA A 74 -13.90 0.63 -7.44
CA ALA A 74 -14.67 1.10 -6.28
C ALA A 74 -14.29 0.39 -4.97
N LEU A 75 -13.93 -0.90 -5.05
CA LEU A 75 -13.45 -1.66 -3.89
C LEU A 75 -12.17 -1.06 -3.30
N ILE A 76 -11.23 -0.64 -4.15
CA ILE A 76 -9.98 -0.03 -3.69
C ILE A 76 -10.27 1.33 -3.07
N VAL A 77 -11.12 2.14 -3.71
CA VAL A 77 -11.54 3.45 -3.17
C VAL A 77 -12.17 3.31 -1.80
N ALA A 78 -13.12 2.37 -1.63
CA ALA A 78 -13.81 2.13 -0.37
C ALA A 78 -12.85 1.68 0.75
N LEU A 79 -11.79 0.95 0.40
CA LEU A 79 -10.83 0.43 1.35
C LEU A 79 -9.69 1.40 1.68
N ARG A 80 -9.61 2.58 1.03
CA ARG A 80 -8.59 3.62 1.35
C ARG A 80 -8.64 4.10 2.80
N THR A 81 -9.83 4.12 3.40
CA THR A 81 -10.02 4.53 4.80
C THR A 81 -9.59 3.44 5.78
N SER A 82 -9.41 2.21 5.31
CA SER A 82 -9.00 1.06 6.11
C SER A 82 -7.49 0.90 6.11
N GLN A 83 -6.82 1.36 7.15
CA GLN A 83 -5.36 1.33 7.17
C GLN A 83 -4.78 -0.09 7.09
N LEU A 84 -5.43 -1.08 7.70
CA LEU A 84 -4.96 -2.47 7.73
C LEU A 84 -5.25 -3.23 6.45
N SER A 85 -6.40 -2.99 5.81
CA SER A 85 -6.79 -3.73 4.61
C SER A 85 -6.29 -3.06 3.34
N TYR A 86 -6.11 -1.73 3.36
CA TYR A 86 -5.61 -1.02 2.20
C TYR A 86 -4.22 -1.49 1.77
N SER A 87 -3.29 -1.75 2.69
CA SER A 87 -1.97 -2.29 2.34
C SER A 87 -2.07 -3.60 1.56
N HIS A 88 -2.93 -4.52 2.02
CA HIS A 88 -3.13 -5.80 1.36
C HIS A 88 -3.85 -5.63 0.01
N VAL A 89 -4.83 -4.72 -0.08
CA VAL A 89 -5.49 -4.37 -1.35
C VAL A 89 -4.47 -3.82 -2.36
N LEU A 90 -3.52 -3.01 -1.92
CA LEU A 90 -2.46 -2.48 -2.78
C LEU A 90 -1.55 -3.59 -3.33
N GLU A 91 -1.25 -4.63 -2.55
CA GLU A 91 -0.51 -5.79 -3.06
C GLU A 91 -1.30 -6.54 -4.15
N TRP A 92 -2.62 -6.68 -3.99
CA TRP A 92 -3.48 -7.26 -5.03
C TRP A 92 -3.57 -6.36 -6.26
N PHE A 93 -3.66 -5.05 -6.06
CA PHE A 93 -3.64 -4.07 -7.14
C PHE A 93 -2.34 -4.15 -7.93
N GLU A 94 -1.18 -4.17 -7.28
CA GLU A 94 0.12 -4.31 -7.95
C GLU A 94 0.22 -5.62 -8.74
N LYS A 95 -0.23 -6.75 -8.15
CA LYS A 95 -0.24 -8.06 -8.83
C LYS A 95 -1.12 -8.05 -10.09
N THR A 96 -2.23 -7.32 -10.05
CA THR A 96 -3.23 -7.33 -11.13
C THR A 96 -2.91 -6.29 -12.22
N ASN A 97 -2.21 -5.21 -11.87
CA ASN A 97 -1.95 -4.06 -12.74
C ASN A 97 -0.45 -3.82 -12.93
N SER A 98 0.29 -4.87 -13.30
CA SER A 98 1.71 -4.74 -13.65
C SER A 98 1.93 -3.76 -14.80
N PHE A 99 0.97 -3.69 -15.73
CA PHE A 99 0.91 -2.69 -16.77
C PHE A 99 -0.51 -2.17 -16.95
N ILE A 100 -0.60 -0.92 -17.40
CA ILE A 100 -1.85 -0.27 -17.77
C ILE A 100 -1.84 0.01 -19.26
N VAL A 101 -2.95 -0.27 -19.93
CA VAL A 101 -3.17 0.10 -21.33
C VAL A 101 -4.17 1.24 -21.36
N MET A 102 -3.79 2.35 -21.98
CA MET A 102 -4.67 3.48 -22.26
C MET A 102 -4.93 3.51 -23.76
N ASP A 103 -6.19 3.31 -24.13
CA ASP A 103 -6.62 3.45 -25.52
C ASP A 103 -7.35 4.79 -25.75
N SER A 104 -7.44 5.20 -27.01
CA SER A 104 -8.19 6.39 -27.42
C SER A 104 -9.71 6.21 -27.36
N SER A 105 -10.20 4.98 -27.18
CA SER A 105 -11.63 4.65 -27.18
C SER A 105 -12.31 4.75 -25.83
N SER A 106 -11.55 4.80 -24.73
CA SER A 106 -12.07 4.83 -23.37
C SER A 106 -11.54 6.04 -22.60
N SER A 107 -12.36 6.51 -21.65
CA SER A 107 -11.97 7.58 -20.74
C SER A 107 -11.05 7.02 -19.67
N HIS A 108 -9.92 7.69 -19.44
CA HIS A 108 -8.95 7.32 -18.43
C HIS A 108 -8.77 8.47 -17.44
N ASP A 109 -9.18 8.26 -16.20
CA ASP A 109 -9.02 9.18 -15.08
C ASP A 109 -7.86 8.73 -14.19
N LEU A 110 -6.77 9.48 -14.28
CA LEU A 110 -5.61 9.32 -13.41
C LEU A 110 -5.71 10.17 -12.14
N GLY A 111 -6.63 11.14 -12.09
CA GLY A 111 -6.84 12.02 -10.93
C GLY A 111 -7.34 11.26 -9.71
N ASP A 112 -7.99 10.11 -9.92
CA ASP A 112 -8.44 9.21 -8.86
C ASP A 112 -7.29 8.49 -8.14
N LEU A 113 -6.09 8.40 -8.74
CA LEU A 113 -4.96 7.66 -8.16
C LEU A 113 -4.25 8.48 -7.07
N THR A 114 -4.03 7.86 -5.91
CA THR A 114 -3.16 8.40 -4.88
C THR A 114 -1.68 8.22 -5.24
N THR A 115 -0.78 9.01 -4.66
CA THR A 115 0.68 8.88 -4.88
C THR A 115 1.19 7.45 -4.63
N ARG A 116 0.63 6.74 -3.64
CA ARG A 116 1.00 5.34 -3.36
C ARG A 116 0.58 4.41 -4.48
N GLU A 117 -0.65 4.55 -4.99
CA GLU A 117 -1.17 3.70 -6.08
C GLU A 117 -0.44 3.96 -7.39
N VAL A 118 -0.11 5.23 -7.71
CA VAL A 118 0.70 5.57 -8.89
C VAL A 118 2.07 4.89 -8.82
N GLY A 119 2.70 4.84 -7.63
CA GLY A 119 3.99 4.19 -7.44
C GLY A 119 4.00 2.67 -7.66
N LEU A 120 2.82 2.03 -7.73
CA LEU A 120 2.69 0.60 -8.01
C LEU A 120 2.57 0.29 -9.50
N ILE A 121 2.20 1.28 -10.31
CA ILE A 121 2.08 1.13 -11.77
C ILE A 121 3.48 1.15 -12.38
N LYS A 122 3.92 0.01 -12.92
CA LYS A 122 5.29 -0.15 -13.45
C LYS A 122 5.39 0.32 -14.90
N GLU A 123 4.38 0.02 -15.71
CA GLU A 123 4.39 0.31 -17.14
C GLU A 123 3.04 0.86 -17.60
N VAL A 124 3.10 1.88 -18.47
CA VAL A 124 1.92 2.45 -19.13
C VAL A 124 2.12 2.36 -20.64
N PHE A 125 1.16 1.73 -21.30
CA PHE A 125 1.08 1.61 -22.75
C PHE A 125 -0.01 2.56 -23.25
N VAL A 126 0.34 3.43 -24.19
CA VAL A 126 -0.62 4.34 -24.81
C VAL A 126 -0.83 3.90 -26.25
N ASP A 127 -2.03 3.39 -26.54
CA ASP A 127 -2.46 3.00 -27.89
C ASP A 127 -3.05 4.22 -28.61
N ILE A 128 -2.19 4.87 -29.39
CA ILE A 128 -2.59 5.95 -30.30
C ILE A 128 -2.92 5.27 -31.62
N ARG A 129 -4.19 4.93 -31.82
CA ARG A 129 -4.72 4.39 -33.09
C ARG A 129 -4.76 5.44 -34.20
N TYR A 130 -3.58 5.97 -34.50
CA TYR A 130 -3.15 6.61 -35.75
C TYR A 130 -1.69 6.21 -36.08
N GLY A 131 -1.18 5.08 -35.56
CA GLY A 131 -0.04 4.36 -36.15
C GLY A 131 1.18 4.07 -35.27
N PHE A 132 1.20 4.43 -33.98
CA PHE A 132 2.37 4.18 -33.12
C PHE A 132 1.97 3.81 -31.69
N LEU A 133 2.53 2.70 -31.19
CA LEU A 133 2.46 2.31 -29.77
C LEU A 133 3.66 2.93 -29.04
N PHE A 134 3.38 3.77 -28.03
CA PHE A 134 4.42 4.30 -27.15
C PHE A 134 4.41 3.53 -25.83
N VAL A 135 5.59 3.04 -25.43
CA VAL A 135 5.80 2.43 -24.12
C VAL A 135 6.42 3.49 -23.22
N VAL A 136 5.68 3.92 -22.21
CA VAL A 136 6.22 4.79 -21.16
C VAL A 136 6.52 3.90 -19.95
N LYS A 137 7.80 3.63 -19.73
CA LYS A 137 8.23 2.99 -18.48
C LYS A 137 8.13 4.01 -17.36
N ALA A 138 7.39 3.71 -16.31
CA ALA A 138 7.40 4.53 -15.12
C ALA A 138 8.79 4.41 -14.50
N LEU A 139 9.58 5.48 -14.57
CA LEU A 139 10.87 5.52 -13.89
C LEU A 139 10.60 5.51 -12.39
N LYS A 140 10.89 4.37 -11.75
CA LYS A 140 10.92 4.24 -10.30
C LYS A 140 12.09 5.09 -9.79
N HIS A 141 11.86 6.38 -9.53
CA HIS A 141 12.82 7.19 -8.80
C HIS A 141 12.91 6.60 -7.40
N HIS A 142 14.02 5.90 -7.11
CA HIS A 142 14.41 5.54 -5.75
C HIS A 142 14.68 6.85 -5.00
N LEU A 143 13.69 7.31 -4.24
CA LEU A 143 13.83 8.29 -3.17
C LEU A 143 13.93 7.54 -1.84
#